data_AF-A0ABD0XY66-F1
#
_entry.id   AF-A0ABD0XY66-F1
#
_cell.length_a   1.000
_cell.length_b   1.000
_cell.length_c   1.000
_cell.angle_alpha   90.00
_cell.angle_beta   90.00
_cell.angle_gamma   90.00
#
_symmetry.space_group_name_H-M   'P 1'
#
loop_
_entity.id
_entity.type
_entity.pdbx_description
1 polymer ?
#
loop_
_entity_poly.entity_id
_entity_poly.type
_entity_poly.pdbx_seq_one_letter_code
_entity_poly.pdbx_strand_id
1 'polypeptide(L)'
;MLTELHVWMLMVRAMADADSGRAVRNSLVEALWQDVAQRVKKLGSEHSSVARQQVLELSEQFQASLVSYDEGLLSGDTVLASALWRRLFAMGYPDPYHLECMVRYIRKSVSTVYLHAMK
;
A
#
# COMPACT_ATOMS: atom_id res chain seq x y z
N MET A 1 1.92 -1.37 6.54
CA MET A 1 1.63 -0.08 7.22
C MET A 1 0.28 0.44 6.71
N LEU A 2 -0.55 1.14 7.50
CA LEU A 2 -1.87 1.62 7.00
C LEU A 2 -1.73 2.62 5.84
N THR A 3 -0.72 3.49 5.89
CA THR A 3 -0.43 4.47 4.82
C THR A 3 -0.12 3.81 3.49
N GLU A 4 0.71 2.77 3.50
CA GLU A 4 1.06 2.01 2.30
C GLU A 4 -0.16 1.42 1.59
N LEU A 5 -1.09 0.81 2.32
CA LEU A 5 -2.32 0.28 1.74
C LEU A 5 -3.12 1.39 1.04
N HIS A 6 -3.26 2.55 1.68
CA HIS A 6 -3.98 3.68 1.09
C HIS A 6 -3.24 4.26 -0.12
N VAL A 7 -1.92 4.37 -0.08
CA VAL A 7 -1.11 4.77 -1.23
C VAL A 7 -1.32 3.80 -2.39
N TRP A 8 -1.31 2.49 -2.15
CA TRP A 8 -1.62 1.50 -3.18
C TRP A 8 -3.03 1.69 -3.77
N MET A 9 -4.07 1.83 -2.95
CA MET A 9 -5.43 2.06 -3.46
C MET A 9 -5.54 3.34 -4.31
N LEU A 10 -4.85 4.41 -3.91
CA LEU A 10 -4.78 5.65 -4.68
C LEU A 10 -4.01 5.47 -5.99
N MET A 11 -2.94 4.68 -6.00
CA MET A 11 -2.21 4.34 -7.24
C MET A 11 -3.08 3.53 -8.19
N VAL A 12 -3.81 2.53 -7.70
CA VAL A 12 -4.79 1.76 -8.50
C VAL A 12 -5.84 2.71 -9.11
N ARG A 13 -6.37 3.65 -8.31
CA ARG A 13 -7.31 4.67 -8.79
C ARG A 13 -6.72 5.59 -9.85
N ALA A 14 -5.51 6.07 -9.63
CA ALA A 14 -4.81 6.97 -10.54
C ALA A 14 -4.56 6.27 -11.87
N MET A 15 -4.12 5.02 -11.86
CA MET A 15 -3.83 4.25 -13.07
C MET A 15 -5.07 3.88 -13.91
N ALA A 16 -6.28 4.12 -13.40
CA ALA A 16 -7.51 4.05 -14.18
C ALA A 16 -7.73 5.28 -15.09
N ASP A 17 -7.00 6.37 -14.87
CA ASP A 17 -6.94 7.54 -15.75
C ASP A 17 -5.79 7.38 -16.76
N ALA A 18 -6.13 7.36 -18.05
CA ALA A 18 -5.17 7.11 -19.14
C ALA A 18 -4.20 8.28 -19.38
N ASP A 19 -4.63 9.52 -19.11
CA ASP A 19 -3.88 10.71 -19.50
C ASP A 19 -2.95 11.19 -18.38
N SER A 20 -3.45 11.20 -17.13
CA SER A 20 -2.75 11.78 -15.98
C SER A 20 -2.29 10.77 -14.93
N GLY A 21 -2.79 9.53 -15.00
CA GLY A 21 -2.65 8.53 -13.96
C GLY A 21 -1.21 8.21 -13.57
N ARG A 22 -0.32 8.13 -14.56
CA ARG A 22 1.11 7.85 -14.33
C ARG A 22 1.79 8.98 -13.56
N ALA A 23 1.49 10.23 -13.90
CA ALA A 23 2.06 11.39 -13.22
C ALA A 23 1.61 11.43 -11.76
N VAL A 24 0.30 11.27 -11.52
CA VAL A 24 -0.28 11.24 -10.16
C VAL A 24 0.31 10.10 -9.33
N ARG A 25 0.40 8.89 -9.89
CA ARG A 25 1.01 7.74 -9.22
C ARG A 25 2.47 8.01 -8.84
N ASN A 26 3.26 8.60 -9.74
CA ASN A 26 4.65 8.93 -9.45
C ASN A 26 4.76 9.96 -8.33
N SER A 27 3.94 11.01 -8.36
CA SER A 27 3.90 12.03 -7.30
C SER A 27 3.49 11.46 -5.94
N LEU A 28 2.58 10.48 -5.89
CA LEU A 28 2.22 9.79 -4.65
C LEU A 28 3.39 9.01 -4.05
N VAL A 29 4.12 8.26 -4.88
CA VAL A 29 5.30 7.50 -4.45
C VAL A 29 6.41 8.45 -4.01
N GLU A 30 6.62 9.54 -4.73
CA GLU A 30 7.59 10.56 -4.35
C GLU A 30 7.25 11.21 -3.01
N ALA A 31 6.00 11.62 -2.81
CA ALA A 31 5.53 12.20 -1.55
C ALA A 31 5.72 11.22 -0.37
N LEU A 32 5.46 9.92 -0.58
CA LEU A 32 5.70 8.88 0.43
C LEU A 32 7.19 8.84 0.83
N TRP A 33 8.10 8.81 -0.15
CA TRP A 33 9.54 8.74 0.15
C TRP A 33 10.09 10.04 0.73
N GLN A 34 9.52 11.19 0.36
CA GLN A 34 9.84 12.47 1.00
C GLN A 34 9.45 12.46 2.49
N ASP A 35 8.27 11.94 2.86
CA ASP A 35 7.86 11.79 4.26
C ASP A 35 8.80 10.85 5.04
N VAL A 36 9.18 9.71 4.45
CA VAL A 36 10.16 8.78 5.04
C VAL A 36 11.50 9.49 5.26
N ALA A 37 12.01 10.22 4.27
CA ALA A 37 13.27 10.95 4.38
C ALA A 37 13.22 12.03 5.48
N GLN A 38 12.09 12.75 5.61
CA GLN A 38 11.89 13.73 6.68
C GLN A 38 11.86 13.07 8.06
N ARG A 39 11.25 11.89 8.22
CA ARG A 39 11.25 11.13 9.49
C ARG A 39 12.65 10.65 9.85
N VAL A 40 13.40 10.14 8.88
CA VAL A 40 14.80 9.71 9.10
C VAL A 40 15.68 10.86 9.57
N LYS A 41 15.55 12.05 8.97
CA LYS A 41 16.29 13.25 9.41
C LYS A 41 16.04 13.60 10.88
N LYS A 42 14.84 13.32 11.41
CA LYS A 42 14.49 13.59 12.81
C LYS A 42 15.11 12.61 13.81
N LEU A 43 15.63 11.46 13.36
CA LEU A 43 16.28 10.46 14.22
C LEU A 43 17.72 10.86 14.63
N GLY A 44 18.28 11.93 14.04
CA GLY A 44 19.64 12.39 14.33
C GLY A 44 20.74 11.59 13.60
N SER A 45 21.95 12.15 13.54
CA SER A 45 23.09 11.57 12.81
C SER A 45 23.66 10.30 13.45
N GLU A 46 23.49 10.14 14.77
CA GLU A 46 24.01 9.00 15.54
C GLU A 46 23.46 7.64 15.09
N HIS A 47 22.30 7.64 14.42
CA HIS A 47 21.61 6.42 13.97
C HIS A 47 21.59 6.26 12.44
N SER A 48 22.44 6.98 11.71
CA SER A 48 22.35 7.07 10.24
C SER A 48 22.48 5.74 9.50
N SER A 49 23.33 4.83 9.99
CA SER A 49 23.54 3.50 9.38
C SER A 49 22.31 2.60 9.57
N VAL A 50 21.79 2.52 10.79
CA VAL A 50 20.58 1.76 11.13
C VAL A 50 19.37 2.32 10.37
N ALA A 51 19.21 3.64 10.32
CA ALA A 51 18.12 4.27 9.60
C ALA A 51 18.19 3.97 8.09
N ARG A 52 19.39 3.96 7.49
CA ARG A 52 19.56 3.59 6.07
C ARG A 52 19.13 2.15 5.83
N GLN A 53 19.53 1.23 6.70
CA GLN A 53 19.14 -0.18 6.60
C GLN A 53 17.62 -0.35 6.73
N GLN A 54 16.99 0.31 7.70
CA GLN A 54 15.54 0.28 7.88
C GLN A 54 14.77 0.87 6.68
N VAL A 55 15.29 1.90 6.01
CA VAL A 55 14.68 2.46 4.79
C VAL A 55 14.75 1.47 3.64
N LEU A 56 15.87 0.74 3.49
CA LEU A 56 15.99 -0.31 2.47
C LEU A 56 14.98 -1.43 2.73
N GLU A 57 14.90 -1.92 3.95
CA GLU A 57 13.91 -2.94 4.36
C GLU A 57 12.47 -2.44 4.14
N LEU A 58 12.19 -1.18 4.47
CA LEU A 58 10.88 -0.57 4.23
C LEU A 58 10.54 -0.55 2.73
N SER A 59 11.50 -0.24 1.86
CA SER A 59 11.32 -0.25 0.40
C SER A 59 11.02 -1.64 -0.12
N GLU A 60 11.77 -2.66 0.31
CA GLU A 60 11.54 -4.04 -0.10
C GLU A 60 10.15 -4.53 0.35
N GLN A 61 9.78 -4.27 1.61
CA GLN A 61 8.47 -4.62 2.15
C GLN A 61 7.34 -3.89 1.44
N PHE A 62 7.53 -2.61 1.10
CA PHE A 62 6.55 -1.83 0.34
C PHE A 62 6.28 -2.47 -1.01
N GLN A 63 7.34 -2.75 -1.78
CA GLN A 63 7.22 -3.39 -3.11
C GLN A 63 6.55 -4.76 -3.03
N ALA A 64 6.96 -5.61 -2.08
CA ALA A 64 6.34 -6.93 -1.88
C ALA A 64 4.85 -6.84 -1.51
N SER A 65 4.47 -5.81 -0.74
CA SER A 65 3.09 -5.56 -0.37
C SER A 65 2.25 -5.15 -1.57
N LEU A 66 2.76 -4.26 -2.44
CA LEU A 66 2.06 -3.86 -3.67
C LEU A 66 1.75 -5.08 -4.55
N VAL A 67 2.74 -5.93 -4.80
CA VAL A 67 2.56 -7.14 -5.61
C VAL A 67 1.52 -8.08 -4.99
N SER A 68 1.58 -8.28 -3.66
CA SER A 68 0.62 -9.13 -2.96
C SER A 68 -0.81 -8.57 -3.00
N TYR A 69 -0.96 -7.24 -2.96
CA TYR A 69 -2.26 -6.58 -3.05
C TYR A 69 -2.83 -6.64 -4.46
N ASP A 70 -2.01 -6.44 -5.49
CA ASP A 70 -2.43 -6.59 -6.89
C ASP A 70 -2.87 -8.03 -7.17
N GLU A 71 -2.11 -9.03 -6.70
CA GLU A 71 -2.48 -10.43 -6.81
C GLU A 71 -3.83 -10.70 -6.13
N GLY A 72 -4.03 -10.25 -4.89
CA GLY A 72 -5.30 -10.41 -4.17
C GLY A 72 -6.47 -9.68 -4.83
N LEU A 73 -6.22 -8.51 -5.40
CA LEU A 73 -7.22 -7.73 -6.11
C LEU A 73 -7.66 -8.46 -7.39
N LEU A 74 -6.73 -9.00 -8.17
CA LEU A 74 -7.01 -9.68 -9.44
C LEU A 74 -7.52 -11.12 -9.28
N SER A 75 -7.27 -11.76 -8.13
CA SER A 75 -7.69 -13.13 -7.85
C SER A 75 -9.00 -13.20 -7.06
N GLY A 76 -8.93 -13.26 -5.74
CA GLY A 76 -10.08 -13.48 -4.87
C GLY A 76 -9.85 -13.06 -3.42
N ASP A 77 -10.93 -13.01 -2.66
CA ASP A 77 -10.94 -12.44 -1.31
C ASP A 77 -10.08 -13.21 -0.31
N THR A 78 -9.89 -14.52 -0.49
CA THR A 78 -9.00 -15.31 0.36
C THR A 78 -7.53 -14.94 0.18
N VAL A 79 -7.10 -14.65 -1.06
CA VAL A 79 -5.74 -14.20 -1.37
C VAL A 79 -5.52 -12.79 -0.85
N LEU A 80 -6.50 -11.89 -1.06
CA LEU A 80 -6.44 -10.53 -0.52
C LEU A 80 -6.42 -10.53 1.01
N ALA A 81 -7.25 -11.34 1.66
CA ALA A 81 -7.24 -11.54 3.11
C ALA A 81 -5.88 -12.04 3.60
N SER A 82 -5.27 -13.00 2.90
CA SER A 82 -3.92 -13.48 3.24
C SER A 82 -2.85 -12.39 3.14
N ALA A 83 -2.89 -11.54 2.10
CA ALA A 83 -1.98 -10.41 1.96
C ALA A 83 -2.15 -9.38 3.11
N LEU A 84 -3.40 -9.06 3.46
CA LEU A 84 -3.72 -8.14 4.57
C LEU A 84 -3.33 -8.73 5.93
N TRP A 85 -3.54 -10.01 6.13
CA TRP A 85 -3.16 -10.72 7.35
C TRP A 85 -1.65 -10.67 7.58
N ARG A 86 -0.85 -11.00 6.56
CA ARG A 86 0.61 -10.91 6.64
C ARG A 86 1.07 -9.47 6.89
N ARG A 87 0.44 -8.48 6.26
CA ARG A 87 0.97 -7.11 6.24
C ARG A 87 0.44 -6.17 7.33
N LEU A 88 -0.85 -6.22 7.65
CA LEU A 88 -1.49 -5.35 8.65
C LEU A 88 -1.49 -5.97 10.04
N PHE A 89 -1.58 -7.30 10.10
CA PHE A 89 -1.67 -8.04 11.36
C PHE A 89 -0.38 -8.76 11.72
N ALA A 90 0.68 -8.61 10.93
CA ALA A 90 1.99 -9.22 11.15
C ALA A 90 1.90 -10.73 11.41
N MET A 91 1.00 -11.43 10.70
CA MET A 91 0.72 -12.86 10.89
C MET A 91 0.20 -13.23 12.29
N GLY A 92 -0.26 -12.26 13.08
CA GLY A 92 -0.93 -12.49 14.36
C GLY A 92 -2.33 -13.09 14.19
N TYR A 93 -3.11 -13.22 15.25
CA TYR A 93 -4.47 -13.77 15.16
C TYR A 93 -5.49 -12.62 15.28
N PRO A 94 -5.83 -11.91 14.19
CA PRO A 94 -6.90 -10.93 14.25
C PRO A 94 -8.24 -11.62 14.45
N ASP A 95 -9.19 -10.89 15.03
CA ASP A 95 -10.60 -11.22 14.85
C ASP A 95 -10.89 -11.35 13.34
N PRO A 96 -11.36 -12.52 12.86
CA PRO A 96 -11.68 -12.74 11.46
C PRO A 96 -12.64 -11.67 10.89
N TYR A 97 -13.52 -11.11 11.74
CA TYR A 97 -14.44 -10.04 11.35
C TYR A 97 -13.70 -8.78 10.88
N HIS A 98 -12.60 -8.40 11.55
CA HIS A 98 -11.80 -7.24 11.15
C HIS A 98 -11.11 -7.47 9.81
N LEU A 99 -10.59 -8.67 9.58
CA LEU A 99 -9.94 -9.02 8.32
C LEU A 99 -10.95 -8.97 7.16
N GLU A 100 -12.15 -9.54 7.37
CA GLU A 100 -13.24 -9.50 6.40
C GLU A 100 -13.69 -8.05 6.11
N CYS A 101 -13.83 -7.22 7.14
CA CYS A 101 -14.18 -5.81 6.98
C CYS A 101 -13.15 -5.05 6.13
N MET A 102 -11.85 -5.33 6.31
CA MET A 102 -10.80 -4.72 5.50
C MET A 102 -10.87 -5.15 4.04
N VAL A 103 -11.14 -6.43 3.76
CA VAL A 103 -11.34 -6.93 2.39
C VAL A 103 -12.54 -6.22 1.74
N ARG A 104 -13.69 -6.18 2.42
CA ARG A 104 -14.89 -5.49 1.92
C ARG A 104 -14.64 -4.01 1.68
N TYR A 105 -13.90 -3.34 2.56
CA TYR A 105 -13.51 -1.94 2.41
C TYR A 105 -12.68 -1.72 1.14
N ILE A 106 -11.64 -2.53 0.91
CA ILE A 106 -10.79 -2.42 -0.28
C ILE A 106 -11.60 -2.65 -1.55
N ARG A 107 -12.41 -3.72 -1.59
CA ARG A 107 -13.26 -4.03 -2.75
C ARG A 107 -14.20 -2.88 -3.07
N LYS A 108 -14.87 -2.31 -2.07
CA LYS A 108 -15.76 -1.16 -2.28
C LYS A 108 -15.00 0.08 -2.78
N SER A 109 -13.84 0.36 -2.19
CA SER A 109 -13.00 1.51 -2.53
C SER A 109 -12.47 1.42 -3.96
N VAL A 110 -12.06 0.21 -4.39
CA VAL A 110 -11.51 -0.03 -5.72
C VAL A 110 -12.61 -0.26 -6.78
N SER A 111 -13.74 -0.90 -6.48
CA SER A 111 -14.82 -1.10 -7.48
C SER A 111 -15.47 0.21 -7.93
N THR A 112 -15.50 1.22 -7.06
CA THR A 112 -15.94 2.58 -7.42
C THR A 112 -15.10 3.18 -8.56
N VAL A 113 -13.85 2.70 -8.71
CA VAL A 113 -12.92 3.11 -9.76
C VAL A 113 -13.28 2.54 -11.12
N TYR A 114 -13.54 1.23 -11.20
CA TYR A 114 -13.82 0.56 -12.47
C TYR A 114 -15.13 1.05 -13.13
N LEU A 115 -16.13 1.44 -12.33
CA LEU A 115 -17.38 2.01 -12.83
C LEU A 115 -17.23 3.38 -13.50
N HIS A 116 -16.16 4.13 -13.21
CA HIS A 116 -15.87 5.40 -13.87
C HIS A 116 -14.96 5.25 -15.09
N ALA A 117 -14.13 4.21 -15.17
CA ALA A 117 -13.21 3.98 -16.28
C ALA A 117 -13.88 3.33 -17.52
N MET A 118 -15.11 2.83 -17.40
CA MET A 118 -15.89 2.23 -18.50
C MET A 118 -16.99 3.17 -19.04
N LYS A 119 -16.96 4.46 -18.70
CA LYS A 119 -17.78 5.51 -19.32
C LYS A 119 -16.87 6.44 -20.10
#